data_AF-A0A7V9N344-F1
#
_entry.id   AF-A0A7V9N344-F1
#
_cell.length_a   1.000
_cell.length_b   1.000
_cell.length_c   1.000
_cell.angle_alpha   90.00
_cell.angle_beta   90.00
_cell.angle_gamma   90.00
#
_symmetry.space_group_name_H-M   'P 1'
#
loop_
_entity.id
_entity.type
_entity.pdbx_description
1 polymer ?
#
loop_
_entity_poly.entity_id
_entity_poly.type
_entity_poly.pdbx_seq_one_letter_code
_entity_poly.pdbx_strand_id
1 'polypeptide(L)'
;MGTKEKRQTPSPHHPITPSPARRGVITAGVSYHHALTQPGQPLADLESLDVHTLPSVDLESFDLLLVLRSVDNEKLWARRHQIARFLDRGGVLVAFGEAWSNWFPGCRWHPEHPQDLLPPVVAGLPLLEGMSAAAVHWHATGPRWCNHGHFVAPPGAEVLVANQQGSAWWYIDRATTNGVIMAATNLDLDTHTYYGNETARELLLRMLTWADAETGYVCKRRERASPKIAGLFSGVNFQRGFYTSREFAACFAVVPVEELAGTDLRCYVAVWVPRESNQDVLLRHRDRLEEYLAQGGTLVSFDEVHQPWLHGLAWEPRAVDASTLTWHAHPILNGEDLDLEQVPWHAHGALTPPPSATTLVGEAGGGAVLYLDERTHAPGRILAGTLDPDCHAGYGSELTRPLLRAILGWLLTPSIANPPQHLH
;
A
#
# COMPACT_ATOMS: atom_id res chain seq x y z
N MET A 1 27.77 -44.99 -42.45
CA MET A 1 27.12 -43.71 -42.81
C MET A 1 26.62 -43.08 -41.53
N GLY A 2 27.38 -42.13 -40.97
CA GLY A 2 27.04 -41.44 -39.72
C GLY A 2 26.55 -40.03 -40.03
N THR A 3 25.28 -39.75 -39.74
CA THR A 3 24.68 -38.43 -39.82
C THR A 3 25.02 -37.63 -38.56
N LYS A 4 25.82 -36.57 -38.71
CA LYS A 4 26.09 -35.58 -37.67
C LYS A 4 24.89 -34.64 -37.54
N GLU A 5 24.22 -34.66 -36.40
CA GLU A 5 23.27 -33.61 -36.00
C GLU A 5 24.02 -32.29 -35.75
N LYS A 6 23.60 -31.24 -36.47
CA LYS A 6 24.03 -29.87 -36.22
C LYS A 6 23.31 -29.34 -34.98
N ARG A 7 24.07 -29.06 -33.91
CA ARG A 7 23.63 -28.19 -32.81
C ARG A 7 23.21 -26.82 -33.38
N GLN A 8 21.94 -26.47 -33.23
CA GLN A 8 21.46 -25.11 -33.41
C GLN A 8 22.00 -24.25 -32.26
N THR A 9 22.71 -23.18 -32.61
CA THR A 9 23.09 -22.11 -31.70
C THR A 9 21.86 -21.30 -31.29
N PRO A 10 21.75 -20.85 -30.02
CA PRO A 10 20.62 -20.03 -29.58
C PRO A 10 20.61 -18.69 -30.34
N SER A 11 19.43 -18.28 -30.79
CA SER A 11 19.19 -16.97 -31.39
C SER A 11 19.54 -15.85 -30.39
N PRO A 12 20.11 -14.72 -30.83
CA PRO A 12 20.41 -13.60 -29.95
C PRO A 12 19.11 -13.04 -29.38
N HIS A 13 19.08 -12.89 -28.05
CA HIS A 13 18.02 -12.23 -27.30
C HIS A 13 17.60 -10.93 -28.00
N HIS A 14 16.33 -10.86 -28.42
CA HIS A 14 15.72 -9.57 -28.67
C HIS A 14 15.76 -8.77 -27.37
N PRO A 15 16.27 -7.53 -27.37
CA PRO A 15 16.11 -6.65 -26.23
C PRO A 15 14.61 -6.48 -25.99
N ILE A 16 14.16 -6.88 -24.81
CA ILE A 16 12.80 -6.61 -24.35
C ILE A 16 12.69 -5.08 -24.28
N THR A 17 12.01 -4.49 -25.24
CA THR A 17 11.62 -3.08 -25.14
C THR A 17 10.79 -2.96 -23.87
N PRO A 18 11.15 -2.10 -22.91
CA PRO A 18 10.35 -1.95 -21.70
C PRO A 18 8.92 -1.60 -22.12
N SER A 19 7.95 -2.30 -21.54
CA SER A 19 6.54 -1.96 -21.71
C SER A 19 6.34 -0.48 -21.36
N PRO A 20 5.52 0.25 -22.13
CA PRO A 20 5.27 1.66 -21.83
C PRO A 20 4.73 1.82 -20.41
N ALA A 21 5.16 2.88 -19.72
CA ALA A 21 4.72 3.16 -18.36
C ALA A 21 3.19 3.23 -18.29
N ARG A 22 2.59 2.57 -17.31
CA ARG A 22 1.14 2.62 -17.10
C ARG A 22 0.80 3.85 -16.28
N ARG A 23 0.04 4.77 -16.86
CA ARG A 23 -0.24 6.10 -16.27
C ARG A 23 -1.74 6.28 -16.12
N GLY A 24 -2.17 6.68 -14.93
CA GLY A 24 -3.58 6.89 -14.59
C GLY A 24 -3.84 8.32 -14.13
N VAL A 25 -5.06 8.81 -14.39
CA VAL A 25 -5.59 10.06 -13.85
C VAL A 25 -6.86 9.76 -13.05
N ILE A 26 -6.86 10.11 -11.77
CA ILE A 26 -8.01 9.96 -10.88
C ILE A 26 -8.92 11.16 -11.06
N THR A 27 -10.19 10.88 -11.37
CA THR A 27 -11.25 11.87 -11.61
C THR A 27 -12.45 11.60 -10.69
N ALA A 28 -13.32 12.59 -10.53
CA ALA A 28 -14.56 12.47 -9.74
C ALA A 28 -15.81 12.84 -10.57
N GLY A 29 -15.77 12.58 -11.88
CA GLY A 29 -16.88 12.92 -12.78
C GLY A 29 -17.07 14.42 -13.00
N VAL A 30 -16.08 15.25 -12.67
CA VAL A 30 -16.14 16.71 -12.89
C VAL A 30 -15.96 17.01 -14.39
N SER A 31 -16.76 17.93 -14.94
CA SER A 31 -16.81 18.20 -16.38
C SER A 31 -15.45 18.57 -16.99
N TYR A 32 -14.63 19.34 -16.29
CA TYR A 32 -13.31 19.72 -16.79
C TYR A 32 -12.29 18.57 -16.74
N HIS A 33 -12.43 17.61 -15.81
CA HIS A 33 -11.62 16.38 -15.80
C HIS A 33 -11.85 15.60 -17.10
N HIS A 34 -13.12 15.42 -17.46
CA HIS A 34 -13.50 14.76 -18.70
C HIS A 34 -12.96 15.52 -19.92
N ALA A 35 -13.03 16.86 -19.92
CA ALA A 35 -12.51 17.65 -21.01
C ALA A 35 -10.99 17.49 -21.19
N LEU A 36 -10.20 17.54 -20.12
CA LEU A 36 -8.74 17.44 -20.18
C LEU A 36 -8.23 16.03 -20.61
N THR A 37 -9.09 15.02 -20.53
CA THR A 37 -8.80 13.64 -20.93
C THR A 37 -9.28 13.30 -22.35
N GLN A 38 -9.91 14.25 -23.07
CA GLN A 38 -10.31 14.04 -24.47
C GLN A 38 -9.11 14.06 -25.43
N PRO A 39 -9.20 13.41 -26.61
CA PRO A 39 -8.16 13.46 -27.63
C PRO A 39 -7.67 14.88 -27.94
N GLY A 40 -6.33 15.05 -27.97
CA GLY A 40 -5.68 16.34 -28.22
C GLY A 40 -5.52 17.23 -26.97
N GLN A 41 -5.99 16.78 -25.80
CA GLN A 41 -5.78 17.47 -24.53
C GLN A 41 -4.59 16.88 -23.75
N PRO A 42 -4.01 17.63 -22.80
CA PRO A 42 -2.77 17.23 -22.12
C PRO A 42 -2.83 15.90 -21.38
N LEU A 43 -4.03 15.45 -20.96
CA LEU A 43 -4.21 14.22 -20.19
C LEU A 43 -4.83 13.08 -21.03
N ALA A 44 -4.89 13.22 -22.35
CA ALA A 44 -5.52 12.26 -23.25
C ALA A 44 -4.88 10.86 -23.22
N ASP A 45 -3.58 10.80 -22.90
CA ASP A 45 -2.81 9.55 -22.88
C ASP A 45 -2.79 8.86 -21.51
N LEU A 46 -3.55 9.37 -20.52
CA LEU A 46 -3.67 8.79 -19.19
C LEU A 46 -4.98 8.00 -19.08
N GLU A 47 -4.90 6.83 -18.44
CA GLU A 47 -6.08 6.03 -18.14
C GLU A 47 -6.96 6.76 -17.13
N SER A 48 -8.20 7.09 -17.49
CA SER A 48 -9.14 7.75 -16.56
C SER A 48 -9.68 6.76 -15.55
N LEU A 49 -9.45 7.04 -14.27
CA LEU A 49 -9.87 6.24 -13.13
C LEU A 49 -10.92 7.01 -12.33
N ASP A 50 -12.14 6.48 -12.24
CA ASP A 50 -13.18 7.08 -11.40
C ASP A 50 -12.90 6.74 -9.93
N VAL A 51 -12.81 7.76 -9.09
CA VAL A 51 -12.61 7.66 -7.63
C VAL A 51 -13.58 6.68 -6.96
N HIS A 52 -14.80 6.54 -7.48
CA HIS A 52 -15.84 5.64 -6.95
C HIS A 52 -15.58 4.17 -7.28
N THR A 53 -14.78 3.87 -8.30
CA THR A 53 -14.48 2.50 -8.76
C THR A 53 -13.09 2.01 -8.33
N LEU A 54 -12.26 2.90 -7.78
CA LEU A 54 -10.94 2.60 -7.25
C LEU A 54 -10.85 1.37 -6.33
N PRO A 55 -11.82 1.04 -5.45
CA PRO A 55 -11.72 -0.18 -4.63
C PRO A 55 -11.46 -1.47 -5.42
N SER A 56 -11.84 -1.50 -6.70
CA SER A 56 -11.68 -2.65 -7.60
C SER A 56 -10.47 -2.55 -8.54
N VAL A 57 -9.70 -1.47 -8.46
CA VAL A 57 -8.57 -1.20 -9.35
C VAL A 57 -7.26 -1.52 -8.63
N ASP A 58 -6.37 -2.25 -9.28
CA ASP A 58 -5.00 -2.41 -8.78
C ASP A 58 -4.15 -1.18 -9.09
N LEU A 59 -4.09 -0.24 -8.16
CA LEU A 59 -3.28 0.97 -8.28
C LEU A 59 -1.77 0.66 -8.30
N GLU A 60 -1.32 -0.45 -7.73
CA GLU A 60 0.11 -0.80 -7.65
C GLU A 60 0.69 -1.19 -9.02
N SER A 61 -0.18 -1.56 -9.95
CA SER A 61 0.15 -1.84 -11.36
C SER A 61 0.42 -0.58 -12.20
N PHE A 62 0.11 0.61 -11.68
CA PHE A 62 0.45 1.88 -12.32
C PHE A 62 1.85 2.34 -11.92
N ASP A 63 2.48 3.14 -12.78
CA ASP A 63 3.78 3.77 -12.53
C ASP A 63 3.60 5.25 -12.14
N LEU A 64 2.54 5.89 -12.65
CA LEU A 64 2.16 7.27 -12.38
C LEU A 64 0.65 7.37 -12.10
N LEU A 65 0.29 8.07 -11.03
CA LEU A 65 -1.07 8.49 -10.74
C LEU A 65 -1.12 10.01 -10.60
N LEU A 66 -1.98 10.64 -11.40
CA LEU A 66 -2.33 12.05 -11.30
C LEU A 66 -3.69 12.20 -10.62
N VAL A 67 -3.79 12.98 -9.55
CA VAL A 67 -5.06 13.32 -8.88
C VAL A 67 -5.37 14.77 -9.18
N LEU A 68 -6.45 15.01 -9.91
CA LEU A 68 -6.90 16.34 -10.28
C LEU A 68 -7.53 17.08 -9.10
N ARG A 69 -7.58 18.40 -9.18
CA ARG A 69 -8.31 19.22 -8.19
C ARG A 69 -9.78 18.81 -8.18
N SER A 70 -10.50 19.07 -7.09
CA SER A 70 -11.94 18.77 -6.98
C SER A 70 -12.30 17.28 -7.05
N VAL A 71 -11.33 16.39 -6.89
CA VAL A 71 -11.62 14.99 -6.54
C VAL A 71 -12.06 14.95 -5.07
N ASP A 72 -13.11 14.18 -4.80
CA ASP A 72 -13.69 14.06 -3.46
C ASP A 72 -12.65 13.57 -2.44
N ASN A 73 -12.30 14.44 -1.49
CA ASN A 73 -11.28 14.21 -0.48
C ASN A 73 -11.68 13.15 0.57
N GLU A 74 -12.98 12.93 0.80
CA GLU A 74 -13.45 11.84 1.66
C GLU A 74 -13.24 10.50 0.96
N LYS A 75 -13.50 10.45 -0.35
CA LYS A 75 -13.23 9.25 -1.17
C LYS A 75 -11.75 8.98 -1.27
N LEU A 76 -10.93 10.01 -1.50
CA LEU A 76 -9.46 9.88 -1.49
C LEU A 76 -8.96 9.40 -0.12
N TRP A 77 -9.47 9.96 0.98
CA TRP A 77 -9.12 9.50 2.32
C TRP A 77 -9.53 8.06 2.57
N ALA A 78 -10.70 7.64 2.07
CA ALA A 78 -11.12 6.25 2.12
C ALA A 78 -10.18 5.32 1.35
N ARG A 79 -9.42 5.82 0.36
CA ARG A 79 -8.42 5.09 -0.45
C ARG A 79 -6.98 5.33 0.00
N ARG A 80 -6.74 6.03 1.11
CA ARG A 80 -5.39 6.37 1.62
C ARG A 80 -4.46 5.15 1.74
N HIS A 81 -5.01 3.99 2.10
CA HIS A 81 -4.22 2.75 2.22
C HIS A 81 -3.82 2.24 0.84
N GLN A 82 -4.72 2.22 -0.13
CA GLN A 82 -4.42 1.89 -1.52
C GLN A 82 -3.33 2.79 -2.13
N ILE A 83 -3.42 4.10 -1.87
CA ILE A 83 -2.45 5.09 -2.33
C ILE A 83 -1.10 4.93 -1.60
N ALA A 84 -1.11 4.63 -0.31
CA ALA A 84 0.10 4.31 0.44
C ALA A 84 0.82 3.07 -0.12
N ARG A 85 0.08 2.00 -0.50
CA ARG A 85 0.66 0.80 -1.12
C ARG A 85 1.27 1.11 -2.48
N PHE A 86 0.59 1.89 -3.32
CA PHE A 86 1.13 2.38 -4.59
C PHE A 86 2.48 3.12 -4.40
N LEU A 87 2.54 4.02 -3.41
CA LEU A 87 3.76 4.77 -3.10
C LEU A 87 4.86 3.89 -2.50
N ASP A 88 4.55 2.97 -1.58
CA ASP A 88 5.50 2.01 -1.02
C ASP A 88 6.14 1.13 -2.10
N ARG A 89 5.42 0.87 -3.19
CA ARG A 89 5.94 0.15 -4.36
C ARG A 89 6.64 1.03 -5.37
N GLY A 90 6.97 2.26 -5.00
CA GLY A 90 7.79 3.12 -5.83
C GLY A 90 7.02 3.84 -6.93
N GLY A 91 5.70 3.97 -6.83
CA GLY A 91 4.91 4.76 -7.76
C GLY A 91 5.26 6.26 -7.73
N VAL A 92 4.80 6.99 -8.74
CA VAL A 92 4.85 8.47 -8.79
C VAL A 92 3.44 9.02 -8.58
N LEU A 93 3.22 9.78 -7.51
CA LEU A 93 1.96 10.48 -7.27
C LEU A 93 2.14 11.96 -7.62
N VAL A 94 1.26 12.48 -8.46
CA VAL A 94 1.06 13.93 -8.61
C VAL A 94 -0.33 14.28 -8.10
N ALA A 95 -0.44 15.20 -7.14
CA ALA A 95 -1.71 15.56 -6.53
C ALA A 95 -1.95 17.07 -6.59
N PHE A 96 -3.12 17.46 -7.10
CA PHE A 96 -3.58 18.85 -7.15
C PHE A 96 -4.76 19.12 -6.23
N GLY A 97 -4.91 20.39 -5.85
CA GLY A 97 -6.10 20.91 -5.22
C GLY A 97 -6.14 20.72 -3.71
N GLU A 98 -7.34 20.51 -3.20
CA GLU A 98 -7.57 20.37 -1.78
C GLU A 98 -7.04 19.03 -1.27
N ALA A 99 -6.30 19.07 -0.16
CA ALA A 99 -5.76 17.87 0.51
C ALA A 99 -6.10 17.85 2.01
N TRP A 100 -7.24 18.44 2.38
CA TRP A 100 -7.64 18.71 3.76
C TRP A 100 -7.78 17.45 4.62
N SER A 101 -8.00 16.29 4.01
CA SER A 101 -8.12 15.01 4.70
C SER A 101 -6.78 14.30 4.94
N ASN A 102 -5.65 14.86 4.48
CA ASN A 102 -4.32 14.25 4.57
C ASN A 102 -4.28 12.82 4.01
N TRP A 103 -4.85 12.62 2.82
CA TRP A 103 -5.17 11.31 2.28
C TRP A 103 -3.99 10.52 1.68
N PHE A 104 -2.78 11.09 1.62
CA PHE A 104 -1.57 10.39 1.17
C PHE A 104 -0.40 10.58 2.17
N PRO A 105 0.57 9.64 2.21
CA PRO A 105 1.76 9.76 3.04
C PRO A 105 2.48 11.10 2.83
N GLY A 106 2.95 11.73 3.92
CA GLY A 106 3.64 13.03 3.84
C GLY A 106 2.71 14.24 3.67
N CYS A 107 1.41 14.03 3.43
CA CYS A 107 0.45 15.12 3.39
C CYS A 107 0.21 15.70 4.79
N ARG A 108 0.53 16.99 4.96
CA ARG A 108 0.13 17.80 6.11
C ARG A 108 -0.43 19.12 5.62
N TRP A 109 -1.73 19.15 5.40
CA TRP A 109 -2.45 20.31 4.91
C TRP A 109 -2.91 21.23 6.04
N HIS A 110 -2.87 22.53 5.79
CA HIS A 110 -3.42 23.58 6.64
C HIS A 110 -4.40 24.46 5.84
N PRO A 111 -5.47 24.95 6.49
CA PRO A 111 -6.43 25.85 5.86
C PRO A 111 -5.78 27.17 5.45
N GLU A 112 -6.50 27.94 4.62
CA GLU A 112 -5.99 29.19 4.08
C GLU A 112 -5.43 30.12 5.17
N HIS A 113 -4.32 30.76 4.83
CA HIS A 113 -3.71 31.81 5.62
C HIS A 113 -3.66 33.10 4.77
N PRO A 114 -3.73 34.31 5.36
CA PRO A 114 -3.64 35.56 4.59
C PRO A 114 -2.40 35.69 3.71
N GLN A 115 -1.31 35.01 4.06
CA GLN A 115 -0.10 34.98 3.23
C GLN A 115 -0.23 34.12 1.98
N ASP A 116 -1.21 33.23 1.93
CA ASP A 116 -1.53 32.45 0.73
C ASP A 116 -2.18 33.30 -0.37
N LEU A 117 -2.57 34.54 -0.05
CA LEU A 117 -3.12 35.53 -0.99
C LEU A 117 -2.07 36.48 -1.57
N LEU A 118 -0.82 36.39 -1.12
CA LEU A 118 0.27 37.24 -1.57
C LEU A 118 1.02 36.56 -2.73
N PRO A 119 1.75 37.32 -3.57
CA PRO A 119 2.64 36.73 -4.56
C PRO A 119 3.54 35.67 -3.92
N PRO A 120 3.62 34.45 -4.49
CA PRO A 120 4.40 33.39 -3.89
C PRO A 120 5.91 33.64 -4.03
N VAL A 121 6.68 32.89 -3.27
CA VAL A 121 8.12 32.73 -3.47
C VAL A 121 8.33 31.51 -4.37
N VAL A 122 8.98 31.73 -5.51
CA VAL A 122 9.29 30.68 -6.50
C VAL A 122 10.76 30.30 -6.41
N ALA A 123 11.04 29.01 -6.28
CA ALA A 123 12.41 28.49 -6.29
C ALA A 123 12.98 28.50 -7.71
N GLY A 124 14.30 28.72 -7.83
CA GLY A 124 15.03 28.65 -9.10
C GLY A 124 15.33 27.22 -9.56
N LEU A 125 14.31 26.35 -9.57
CA LEU A 125 14.43 24.95 -9.96
C LEU A 125 14.06 24.76 -11.45
N PRO A 126 14.58 23.71 -12.14
CA PRO A 126 14.37 23.52 -13.58
C PRO A 126 12.89 23.53 -14.02
N LEU A 127 11.98 23.00 -13.19
CA LEU A 127 10.54 23.00 -13.47
C LEU A 127 9.94 24.42 -13.62
N LEU A 128 10.51 25.40 -12.92
CA LEU A 128 10.06 26.79 -12.86
C LEU A 128 11.05 27.75 -13.52
N GLU A 129 12.02 27.23 -14.29
CA GLU A 129 13.04 28.04 -14.95
C GLU A 129 12.39 29.09 -15.87
N GLY A 130 12.78 30.34 -15.66
CA GLY A 130 12.28 31.51 -16.39
C GLY A 130 10.91 32.02 -15.93
N MET A 131 10.29 31.42 -14.91
CA MET A 131 8.98 31.84 -14.41
C MET A 131 9.10 32.79 -13.21
N SER A 132 8.39 33.92 -13.28
CA SER A 132 8.31 34.85 -12.16
C SER A 132 7.20 34.44 -11.20
N ALA A 133 7.28 34.90 -9.94
CA ALA A 133 6.19 34.76 -8.97
C ALA A 133 4.84 35.25 -9.51
N ALA A 134 4.84 36.35 -10.27
CA ALA A 134 3.63 36.88 -10.89
C ALA A 134 3.05 35.95 -11.96
N ALA A 135 3.89 35.18 -12.68
CA ALA A 135 3.45 34.26 -13.72
C ALA A 135 2.70 33.05 -13.19
N VAL A 136 2.91 32.69 -11.92
CA VAL A 136 2.25 31.56 -11.23
C VAL A 136 1.27 32.01 -10.14
N HIS A 137 1.03 33.33 -10.03
CA HIS A 137 0.08 33.92 -9.10
C HIS A 137 -1.22 34.29 -9.81
N TRP A 138 -2.00 33.29 -10.21
CA TRP A 138 -3.20 33.47 -11.04
C TRP A 138 -4.38 34.13 -10.32
N HIS A 139 -4.25 34.42 -9.02
CA HIS A 139 -5.33 34.92 -8.17
C HIS A 139 -5.12 36.34 -7.66
N ALA A 140 -4.14 37.08 -8.20
CA ALA A 140 -3.76 38.40 -7.72
C ALA A 140 -4.89 39.45 -7.70
N THR A 141 -5.97 39.27 -8.49
CA THR A 141 -7.05 40.25 -8.65
C THR A 141 -8.47 39.67 -8.68
N GLY A 142 -8.66 38.36 -8.43
CA GLY A 142 -9.93 37.64 -8.61
C GLY A 142 -10.59 37.14 -7.31
N PRO A 143 -11.78 36.50 -7.39
CA PRO A 143 -12.43 35.89 -6.24
C PRO A 143 -11.56 34.78 -5.63
N ARG A 144 -11.49 34.74 -4.28
CA ARG A 144 -10.57 33.91 -3.48
C ARG A 144 -10.88 32.39 -3.48
N TRP A 145 -11.71 31.92 -4.41
CA TRP A 145 -12.23 30.55 -4.42
C TRP A 145 -11.20 29.47 -4.81
N CYS A 146 -10.00 29.87 -5.23
CA CYS A 146 -8.91 28.96 -5.60
C CYS A 146 -7.73 29.02 -4.60
N ASN A 147 -7.95 29.59 -3.40
CA ASN A 147 -7.01 29.40 -2.30
C ASN A 147 -7.38 28.10 -1.59
N HIS A 148 -6.56 27.09 -1.79
CA HIS A 148 -6.75 25.75 -1.28
C HIS A 148 -5.84 25.47 -0.09
N GLY A 149 -5.39 26.51 0.63
CA GLY A 149 -4.50 26.36 1.78
C GLY A 149 -3.08 25.99 1.39
N HIS A 150 -2.30 25.50 2.34
CA HIS A 150 -0.89 25.19 2.12
C HIS A 150 -0.47 23.92 2.85
N PHE A 151 0.70 23.41 2.51
CA PHE A 151 1.32 22.26 3.13
C PHE A 151 2.40 22.66 4.14
N VAL A 152 2.48 21.88 5.21
CA VAL A 152 3.74 21.69 5.95
C VAL A 152 4.52 20.59 5.22
N ALA A 153 5.48 21.01 4.41
CA ALA A 153 6.29 20.08 3.61
C ALA A 153 7.01 19.05 4.51
N PRO A 154 7.06 17.77 4.11
CA PRO A 154 7.83 16.75 4.83
C PRO A 154 9.32 17.11 4.97
N PRO A 155 10.02 16.61 6.01
CA PRO A 155 11.45 16.77 6.12
C PRO A 155 12.19 16.26 4.87
N GLY A 156 13.02 17.10 4.27
CA GLY A 156 13.79 16.77 3.06
C GLY A 156 13.02 16.95 1.74
N ALA A 157 11.76 17.38 1.77
CA ALA A 157 11.03 17.73 0.56
C ALA A 157 11.60 19.01 -0.09
N GLU A 158 11.68 19.01 -1.42
CA GLU A 158 12.04 20.18 -2.21
C GLU A 158 10.80 21.05 -2.38
N VAL A 159 10.82 22.28 -1.84
CA VAL A 159 9.71 23.23 -1.99
C VAL A 159 9.94 24.10 -3.21
N LEU A 160 9.04 23.99 -4.20
CA LEU A 160 9.13 24.69 -5.48
C LEU A 160 8.47 26.06 -5.41
N VAL A 161 7.32 26.12 -4.74
CA VAL A 161 6.54 27.34 -4.55
C VAL A 161 6.09 27.38 -3.10
N ALA A 162 6.28 28.53 -2.45
CA ALA A 162 5.88 28.78 -1.08
C ALA A 162 5.15 30.11 -0.93
N ASN A 163 4.37 30.26 0.13
CA ASN A 163 3.93 31.59 0.55
C ASN A 163 5.10 32.38 1.17
N GLN A 164 4.86 33.63 1.53
CA GLN A 164 5.86 34.53 2.13
C GLN A 164 6.37 34.07 3.51
N GLN A 165 5.73 33.06 4.12
CA GLN A 165 6.08 32.46 5.40
C GLN A 165 6.93 31.20 5.24
N GLY A 166 7.12 30.73 4.00
CA GLY A 166 7.81 29.49 3.69
C GLY A 166 6.93 28.24 3.73
N SER A 167 5.62 28.36 3.96
CA SER A 167 4.71 27.21 3.83
C SER A 167 4.57 26.82 2.37
N ALA A 168 4.59 25.53 2.08
CA ALA A 168 4.64 25.03 0.71
C ALA A 168 3.28 25.12 0.02
N TRP A 169 3.26 25.68 -1.18
CA TRP A 169 2.15 25.53 -2.12
C TRP A 169 2.41 24.39 -3.09
N TRP A 170 3.67 24.10 -3.38
CA TRP A 170 4.10 23.03 -4.27
C TRP A 170 5.42 22.45 -3.76
N TYR A 171 5.46 21.13 -3.54
CA TYR A 171 6.69 20.43 -3.18
C TYR A 171 6.85 19.10 -3.95
N ILE A 172 8.08 18.61 -3.96
CA ILE A 172 8.45 17.24 -4.35
C ILE A 172 9.06 16.54 -3.14
N ASP A 173 8.56 15.35 -2.83
CA ASP A 173 9.01 14.50 -1.74
C ASP A 173 9.44 13.13 -2.27
N ARG A 174 10.70 12.76 -2.02
CA ARG A 174 11.30 11.45 -2.35
C ARG A 174 11.78 10.70 -1.11
N ALA A 175 11.43 11.18 0.08
CA ALA A 175 11.96 10.70 1.35
C ALA A 175 10.88 10.01 2.22
N THR A 176 9.62 10.44 2.15
CA THR A 176 8.56 9.88 3.01
C THR A 176 8.22 8.43 2.68
N THR A 177 8.29 8.06 1.39
CA THR A 177 7.99 6.71 0.92
C THR A 177 9.09 6.25 -0.01
N ASN A 178 9.04 4.98 -0.44
CA ASN A 178 9.87 4.51 -1.55
C ASN A 178 9.47 5.15 -2.90
N GLY A 179 8.27 5.72 -2.98
CA GLY A 179 7.71 6.44 -4.11
C GLY A 179 8.17 7.89 -4.19
N VAL A 180 7.64 8.60 -5.19
CA VAL A 180 7.85 10.03 -5.38
C VAL A 180 6.49 10.71 -5.33
N ILE A 181 6.39 11.79 -4.57
CA ILE A 181 5.18 12.58 -4.42
C ILE A 181 5.46 13.98 -4.90
N MET A 182 4.64 14.50 -5.80
CA MET A 182 4.55 15.91 -6.13
C MET A 182 3.16 16.39 -5.74
N ALA A 183 3.06 17.34 -4.82
CA ALA A 183 1.77 17.84 -4.36
C ALA A 183 1.71 19.36 -4.46
N ALA A 184 0.59 19.88 -4.98
CA ALA A 184 0.34 21.31 -5.05
C ALA A 184 -1.11 21.68 -4.70
N THR A 185 -1.30 22.72 -3.87
CA THR A 185 -2.64 23.22 -3.47
C THR A 185 -3.09 24.42 -4.27
N ASN A 186 -2.31 25.51 -4.29
CA ASN A 186 -2.76 26.82 -4.83
C ASN A 186 -2.44 27.09 -6.29
N LEU A 187 -1.81 26.13 -6.98
CA LEU A 187 -1.48 26.29 -8.39
C LEU A 187 -2.64 25.83 -9.28
N ASP A 188 -3.27 24.69 -9.01
CA ASP A 188 -4.38 24.15 -9.82
C ASP A 188 -4.09 24.13 -11.33
N LEU A 189 -2.91 23.61 -11.70
CA LEU A 189 -2.42 23.63 -13.08
C LEU A 189 -3.46 23.05 -14.06
N ASP A 190 -4.16 22.00 -13.65
CA ASP A 190 -5.22 21.34 -14.41
C ASP A 190 -6.38 22.30 -14.71
N THR A 191 -6.90 22.97 -13.69
CA THR A 191 -8.08 23.85 -13.81
C THR A 191 -7.76 25.08 -14.64
N HIS A 192 -6.63 25.74 -14.39
CA HIS A 192 -6.22 26.90 -15.17
C HIS A 192 -5.88 26.55 -16.62
N THR A 193 -5.33 25.36 -16.85
CA THR A 193 -5.14 24.83 -18.22
C THR A 193 -6.47 24.70 -18.94
N TYR A 194 -7.49 24.14 -18.28
CA TYR A 194 -8.83 23.98 -18.86
C TYR A 194 -9.46 25.34 -19.23
N TYR A 195 -9.28 26.37 -18.40
CA TYR A 195 -9.77 27.72 -18.67
C TYR A 195 -8.90 28.54 -19.62
N GLY A 196 -7.88 27.93 -20.24
CA GLY A 196 -7.10 28.54 -21.33
C GLY A 196 -5.91 29.38 -20.87
N ASN A 197 -5.44 29.23 -19.63
CA ASN A 197 -4.21 29.89 -19.18
C ASN A 197 -2.98 29.20 -19.81
N GLU A 198 -2.28 29.91 -20.69
CA GLU A 198 -1.12 29.39 -21.43
C GLU A 198 0.05 29.02 -20.50
N THR A 199 0.33 29.83 -19.48
CA THR A 199 1.38 29.54 -18.49
C THR A 199 1.05 28.29 -17.69
N ALA A 200 -0.22 28.11 -17.31
CA ALA A 200 -0.67 26.89 -16.62
C ALA A 200 -0.51 25.65 -17.48
N ARG A 201 -0.89 25.77 -18.76
CA ARG A 201 -0.73 24.68 -19.73
C ARG A 201 0.73 24.30 -19.92
N GLU A 202 1.60 25.29 -20.10
CA GLU A 202 3.05 25.07 -20.23
C GLU A 202 3.61 24.38 -18.97
N LEU A 203 3.23 24.84 -17.77
CA LEU A 203 3.64 24.20 -16.52
C LEU A 203 3.13 22.78 -16.35
N LEU A 204 1.88 22.52 -16.73
CA LEU A 204 1.30 21.19 -16.71
C LEU A 204 2.11 20.24 -17.60
N LEU A 205 2.48 20.66 -18.81
CA LEU A 205 3.28 19.85 -19.74
C LEU A 205 4.71 19.61 -19.24
N ARG A 206 5.36 20.61 -18.62
CA ARG A 206 6.67 20.44 -17.97
C ARG A 206 6.59 19.45 -16.80
N MET A 207 5.55 19.56 -15.98
CA MET A 207 5.30 18.64 -14.88
C MET A 207 5.09 17.22 -15.39
N LEU A 208 4.27 17.02 -16.42
CA LEU A 208 4.04 15.69 -17.00
C LEU A 208 5.33 15.09 -17.57
N THR A 209 6.16 15.90 -18.24
CA THR A 209 7.48 15.47 -18.73
C THR A 209 8.40 15.05 -17.58
N TRP A 210 8.40 15.80 -16.49
CA TRP A 210 9.14 15.44 -15.28
C TRP A 210 8.61 14.14 -14.65
N ALA A 211 7.29 14.00 -14.55
CA ALA A 211 6.66 12.81 -13.97
C ALA A 211 6.96 11.57 -14.81
N ASP A 212 6.92 11.68 -16.14
CA ASP A 212 7.32 10.62 -17.07
C ASP A 212 8.79 10.24 -16.86
N ALA A 213 9.69 11.21 -16.67
CA ALA A 213 11.10 10.91 -16.36
C ALA A 213 11.25 10.17 -15.01
N GLU A 214 10.46 10.53 -13.99
CA GLU A 214 10.42 9.81 -12.70
C GLU A 214 9.91 8.38 -12.83
N THR A 215 8.98 8.10 -13.77
CA THR A 215 8.50 6.73 -14.04
C THR A 215 9.63 5.80 -14.48
N GLY A 216 10.66 6.32 -15.15
CA GLY A 216 11.84 5.56 -15.56
C GLY A 216 12.65 4.95 -14.40
N TYR A 217 12.39 5.38 -13.16
CA TYR A 217 13.03 4.86 -11.95
C TYR A 217 12.11 3.92 -11.14
N VAL A 218 10.86 3.73 -11.53
CA VAL A 218 9.88 2.93 -10.76
C VAL A 218 10.35 1.48 -10.62
N CYS A 219 10.82 0.83 -11.70
CA CYS A 219 11.35 -0.54 -11.62
C CYS A 219 12.48 -0.66 -10.59
N LYS A 220 13.44 0.27 -10.58
CA LYS A 220 14.54 0.28 -9.61
C LYS A 220 14.06 0.51 -8.19
N ARG A 221 13.01 1.34 -7.99
CA ARG A 221 12.40 1.54 -6.67
C ARG A 221 11.64 0.29 -6.21
N ARG A 222 10.91 -0.39 -7.11
CA ARG A 222 10.26 -1.68 -6.86
C ARG A 222 11.27 -2.75 -6.43
N GLU A 223 12.41 -2.85 -7.12
CA GLU A 223 13.48 -3.80 -6.79
C GLU A 223 14.12 -3.55 -5.41
N ARG A 224 14.14 -2.29 -4.95
CA ARG A 224 14.69 -1.90 -3.64
C ARG A 224 13.65 -1.96 -2.51
N ALA A 225 12.36 -2.13 -2.84
CA ALA A 225 11.31 -2.14 -1.84
C ALA A 225 11.50 -3.33 -0.91
N SER A 226 11.48 -3.08 0.39
CA SER A 226 11.46 -4.16 1.38
C SER A 226 10.21 -5.03 1.18
N PRO A 227 10.32 -6.36 1.28
CA PRO A 227 9.15 -7.22 1.24
C PRO A 227 8.14 -6.83 2.33
N LYS A 228 6.85 -6.86 1.99
CA LYS A 228 5.75 -6.46 2.89
C LYS A 228 4.77 -7.62 3.08
N ILE A 229 4.10 -7.60 4.23
CA ILE A 229 2.97 -8.46 4.55
C ILE A 229 1.68 -7.66 4.32
N ALA A 230 0.71 -8.22 3.59
CA ALA A 230 -0.61 -7.62 3.47
C ALA A 230 -1.37 -7.80 4.79
N GLY A 231 -1.48 -6.73 5.58
CA GLY A 231 -2.24 -6.72 6.82
C GLY A 231 -3.70 -6.38 6.55
N LEU A 232 -4.60 -7.35 6.68
CA LEU A 232 -6.02 -7.12 6.47
C LEU A 232 -6.56 -6.18 7.56
N PHE A 233 -7.43 -5.26 7.18
CA PHE A 233 -7.95 -4.23 8.06
C PHE A 233 -9.47 -4.11 7.96
N SER A 234 -10.16 -4.28 9.07
CA SER A 234 -11.63 -4.23 9.18
C SER A 234 -12.12 -3.00 9.93
N GLY A 235 -11.26 -2.00 10.15
CA GLY A 235 -11.64 -0.77 10.85
C GLY A 235 -11.53 -0.86 12.38
N VAL A 236 -10.99 -1.94 12.93
CA VAL A 236 -10.93 -2.17 14.39
C VAL A 236 -9.77 -1.38 15.02
N ASN A 237 -9.99 -0.83 16.21
CA ASN A 237 -9.03 0.06 16.86
C ASN A 237 -7.66 -0.59 17.12
N PHE A 238 -7.62 -1.82 17.62
CA PHE A 238 -6.34 -2.49 17.88
C PHE A 238 -5.60 -2.81 16.58
N GLN A 239 -6.30 -3.17 15.50
CA GLN A 239 -5.67 -3.44 14.21
C GLN A 239 -4.93 -2.19 13.72
N ARG A 240 -5.57 -1.01 13.85
CA ARG A 240 -4.92 0.28 13.59
C ARG A 240 -3.71 0.48 14.51
N GLY A 241 -3.84 0.23 15.81
CA GLY A 241 -2.74 0.34 16.76
C GLY A 241 -1.54 -0.53 16.39
N PHE A 242 -1.79 -1.77 15.99
CA PHE A 242 -0.78 -2.74 15.57
C PHE A 242 -0.07 -2.28 14.29
N TYR A 243 -0.83 -1.97 13.24
CA TYR A 243 -0.27 -1.56 11.94
C TYR A 243 0.40 -0.18 11.93
N THR A 244 0.09 0.69 12.91
CA THR A 244 0.75 2.00 13.06
C THR A 244 1.85 2.00 14.11
N SER A 245 2.07 0.88 14.79
CA SER A 245 3.10 0.78 15.82
C SER A 245 4.50 0.98 15.22
N ARG A 246 5.37 1.68 15.94
CA ARG A 246 6.74 1.97 15.48
C ARG A 246 7.53 0.71 15.13
N GLU A 247 7.28 -0.39 15.85
CA GLU A 247 7.98 -1.66 15.66
C GLU A 247 7.49 -2.41 14.42
N PHE A 248 6.18 -2.48 14.20
CA PHE A 248 5.62 -3.38 13.18
C PHE A 248 5.21 -2.67 11.89
N ALA A 249 4.94 -1.36 11.90
CA ALA A 249 4.41 -0.63 10.74
C ALA A 249 5.26 -0.81 9.47
N ALA A 250 6.59 -0.88 9.61
CA ALA A 250 7.49 -1.06 8.48
C ALA A 250 7.33 -2.43 7.78
N CYS A 251 6.80 -3.45 8.45
CA CYS A 251 6.62 -4.79 7.90
C CYS A 251 5.31 -4.95 7.11
N PHE A 252 4.31 -4.10 7.37
CA PHE A 252 2.97 -4.26 6.84
C PHE A 252 2.66 -3.26 5.73
N ALA A 253 1.86 -3.73 4.79
CA ALA A 253 1.06 -2.93 3.88
C ALA A 253 -0.41 -3.13 4.28
N VAL A 254 -1.08 -2.07 4.74
CA VAL A 254 -2.46 -2.19 5.23
C VAL A 254 -3.41 -2.35 4.05
N VAL A 255 -4.22 -3.41 4.07
CA VAL A 255 -5.23 -3.72 3.05
C VAL A 255 -6.59 -3.77 3.72
N PRO A 256 -7.39 -2.68 3.64
CA PRO A 256 -8.80 -2.77 3.99
C PRO A 256 -9.45 -3.95 3.29
N VAL A 257 -10.23 -4.75 4.01
CA VAL A 257 -10.85 -5.97 3.46
C VAL A 257 -11.71 -5.67 2.22
N GLU A 258 -12.27 -4.47 2.13
CA GLU A 258 -13.08 -4.02 0.97
C GLU A 258 -12.26 -3.69 -0.28
N GLU A 259 -10.93 -3.60 -0.15
CA GLU A 259 -9.98 -3.38 -1.24
C GLU A 259 -9.40 -4.69 -1.78
N LEU A 260 -9.75 -5.85 -1.22
CA LEU A 260 -9.24 -7.15 -1.67
C LEU A 260 -9.53 -7.39 -3.16
N ALA A 261 -10.70 -6.95 -3.67
CA ALA A 261 -11.06 -7.05 -5.08
C ALA A 261 -10.04 -6.38 -6.02
N GLY A 262 -9.46 -5.25 -5.59
CA GLY A 262 -8.48 -4.49 -6.35
C GLY A 262 -7.03 -4.74 -5.92
N THR A 263 -6.74 -5.71 -5.07
CA THR A 263 -5.38 -5.92 -4.53
C THR A 263 -4.73 -7.17 -5.09
N ASP A 264 -3.58 -7.05 -5.74
CA ASP A 264 -2.77 -8.19 -6.17
C ASP A 264 -1.98 -8.76 -4.97
N LEU A 265 -2.50 -9.83 -4.36
CA LEU A 265 -1.91 -10.45 -3.17
C LEU A 265 -0.53 -11.08 -3.44
N ARG A 266 -0.19 -11.40 -4.70
CA ARG A 266 1.11 -12.00 -5.08
C ARG A 266 2.30 -11.08 -4.77
N CYS A 267 2.02 -9.82 -4.56
CA CYS A 267 3.00 -8.79 -4.25
C CYS A 267 3.50 -8.83 -2.81
N TYR A 268 2.87 -9.65 -1.96
CA TYR A 268 3.13 -9.74 -0.53
C TYR A 268 3.66 -11.11 -0.16
N VAL A 269 4.62 -11.14 0.77
CA VAL A 269 5.23 -12.39 1.26
C VAL A 269 4.27 -13.22 2.10
N ALA A 270 3.29 -12.55 2.71
CA ALA A 270 2.20 -13.17 3.42
C ALA A 270 0.97 -12.26 3.45
N VAL A 271 -0.19 -12.86 3.74
CA VAL A 271 -1.43 -12.18 4.13
C VAL A 271 -1.66 -12.43 5.62
N TRP A 272 -1.79 -11.36 6.39
CA TRP A 272 -2.10 -11.40 7.82
C TRP A 272 -3.58 -11.06 8.02
N VAL A 273 -4.34 -12.04 8.51
CA VAL A 273 -5.74 -11.91 8.89
C VAL A 273 -5.76 -11.73 10.41
N PRO A 274 -5.84 -10.48 10.91
CA PRO A 274 -5.88 -10.25 12.34
C PRO A 274 -7.20 -10.73 12.91
N ARG A 275 -7.25 -10.85 14.23
CA ARG A 275 -8.48 -11.05 14.97
C ARG A 275 -9.56 -10.01 14.60
N GLU A 276 -10.83 -10.36 14.78
CA GLU A 276 -11.96 -9.48 14.49
C GLU A 276 -11.95 -8.97 13.04
N SER A 277 -11.58 -9.85 12.10
CA SER A 277 -11.69 -9.55 10.68
C SER A 277 -13.13 -9.71 10.20
N ASN A 278 -13.57 -8.87 9.26
CA ASN A 278 -14.92 -8.93 8.71
C ASN A 278 -15.12 -10.19 7.86
N GLN A 279 -15.63 -11.26 8.48
CA GLN A 279 -15.72 -12.58 7.84
C GLN A 279 -16.72 -12.64 6.68
N ASP A 280 -17.75 -11.80 6.65
CA ASP A 280 -18.66 -11.72 5.51
C ASP A 280 -17.94 -11.22 4.25
N VAL A 281 -16.98 -10.31 4.42
CA VAL A 281 -16.14 -9.80 3.34
C VAL A 281 -15.09 -10.84 2.95
N LEU A 282 -14.44 -11.47 3.94
CA LEU A 282 -13.49 -12.56 3.67
C LEU A 282 -14.15 -13.69 2.89
N LEU A 283 -15.39 -14.08 3.25
CA LEU A 283 -16.14 -15.11 2.54
C LEU A 283 -16.43 -14.70 1.08
N ARG A 284 -16.77 -13.42 0.84
CA ARG A 284 -16.94 -12.87 -0.51
C ARG A 284 -15.65 -12.90 -1.34
N HIS A 285 -14.49 -12.90 -0.69
CA HIS A 285 -13.17 -12.92 -1.33
C HIS A 285 -12.40 -14.24 -1.13
N ARG A 286 -13.07 -15.30 -0.68
CA ARG A 286 -12.44 -16.60 -0.39
C ARG A 286 -11.62 -17.11 -1.58
N ASP A 287 -12.15 -16.99 -2.79
CA ASP A 287 -11.53 -17.56 -3.99
C ASP A 287 -10.19 -16.86 -4.28
N ARG A 288 -10.04 -15.57 -3.93
CA ARG A 288 -8.76 -14.85 -4.06
C ARG A 288 -7.72 -15.29 -3.04
N LEU A 289 -8.15 -15.60 -1.82
CA LEU A 289 -7.26 -16.12 -0.77
C LEU A 289 -6.79 -17.53 -1.14
N GLU A 290 -7.69 -18.36 -1.65
CA GLU A 290 -7.40 -19.70 -2.18
C GLU A 290 -6.46 -19.63 -3.40
N GLU A 291 -6.70 -18.71 -4.33
CA GLU A 291 -5.79 -18.47 -5.47
C GLU A 291 -4.40 -18.03 -5.01
N TYR A 292 -4.31 -17.16 -4.00
CA TYR A 292 -3.04 -16.75 -3.43
C TYR A 292 -2.28 -17.94 -2.81
N LEU A 293 -2.97 -18.80 -2.05
CA LEU A 293 -2.39 -20.02 -1.50
C LEU A 293 -1.97 -21.01 -2.59
N ALA A 294 -2.81 -21.23 -3.61
CA ALA A 294 -2.49 -22.11 -4.74
C ALA A 294 -1.23 -21.68 -5.52
N GLN A 295 -0.85 -20.41 -5.42
CA GLN A 295 0.36 -19.85 -6.04
C GLN A 295 1.59 -19.86 -5.10
N GLY A 296 1.48 -20.45 -3.91
CA GLY A 296 2.58 -20.54 -2.94
C GLY A 296 2.55 -19.46 -1.86
N GLY A 297 1.45 -18.71 -1.75
CA GLY A 297 1.26 -17.67 -0.75
C GLY A 297 1.29 -18.22 0.69
N THR A 298 1.56 -17.33 1.64
CA THR A 298 1.52 -17.65 3.07
C THR A 298 0.39 -16.89 3.73
N LEU A 299 -0.54 -17.57 4.39
CA LEU A 299 -1.59 -16.92 5.18
C LEU A 299 -1.31 -17.10 6.67
N VAL A 300 -1.37 -16.00 7.43
CA VAL A 300 -1.34 -16.01 8.89
C VAL A 300 -2.68 -15.56 9.39
N SER A 301 -3.34 -16.34 10.23
CA SER A 301 -4.65 -16.00 10.80
C SER A 301 -4.66 -16.13 12.31
N PHE A 302 -5.10 -15.07 12.98
CA PHE A 302 -5.39 -15.02 14.42
C PHE A 302 -6.89 -14.79 14.68
N ASP A 303 -7.75 -15.17 13.75
CA ASP A 303 -9.18 -14.86 13.76
C ASP A 303 -10.02 -16.05 14.25
N GLU A 304 -11.17 -15.78 14.89
CA GLU A 304 -12.17 -16.80 15.24
C GLU A 304 -12.99 -17.19 14.02
N VAL A 305 -12.47 -18.09 13.18
CA VAL A 305 -13.05 -18.47 11.89
C VAL A 305 -14.40 -19.20 12.04
N HIS A 306 -15.49 -18.44 12.08
CA HIS A 306 -16.87 -18.93 12.21
C HIS A 306 -17.60 -18.99 10.87
N GLN A 307 -17.03 -18.41 9.81
CA GLN A 307 -17.47 -18.55 8.42
C GLN A 307 -16.46 -19.36 7.61
N PRO A 308 -16.89 -20.11 6.59
CA PRO A 308 -16.02 -20.96 5.77
C PRO A 308 -15.29 -20.15 4.68
N TRP A 309 -14.63 -19.05 5.06
CA TRP A 309 -13.87 -18.21 4.13
C TRP A 309 -12.49 -18.78 3.79
N LEU A 310 -12.04 -19.82 4.51
CA LEU A 310 -10.82 -20.57 4.24
C LEU A 310 -11.09 -22.08 4.35
N HIS A 311 -10.72 -22.84 3.33
CA HIS A 311 -10.91 -24.29 3.35
C HIS A 311 -10.00 -24.97 4.37
N GLY A 312 -10.55 -25.97 5.09
CA GLY A 312 -9.77 -26.83 6.00
C GLY A 312 -9.49 -26.22 7.38
N LEU A 313 -9.90 -24.98 7.64
CA LEU A 313 -9.80 -24.37 8.96
C LEU A 313 -11.08 -24.67 9.76
N ALA A 314 -10.96 -25.50 10.79
CA ALA A 314 -12.04 -25.84 11.71
C ALA A 314 -11.77 -25.22 13.08
N TRP A 315 -12.69 -24.37 13.53
CA TRP A 315 -12.64 -23.66 14.81
C TRP A 315 -13.87 -23.97 15.66
N GLU A 316 -13.67 -24.12 16.97
CA GLU A 316 -14.74 -24.37 17.94
C GLU A 316 -14.70 -23.35 19.09
N PRO A 317 -15.84 -22.71 19.43
CA PRO A 317 -15.95 -21.83 20.58
C PRO A 317 -15.98 -22.64 21.87
N ARG A 318 -14.82 -22.79 22.51
CA ARG A 318 -14.69 -23.41 23.84
C ARG A 318 -13.55 -22.80 24.65
N ALA A 319 -13.58 -23.03 25.96
CA ALA A 319 -12.44 -22.70 26.81
C ALA A 319 -11.24 -23.61 26.45
N VAL A 320 -10.06 -23.01 26.44
CA VAL A 320 -8.77 -23.69 26.33
C VAL A 320 -8.16 -23.77 27.72
N ASP A 321 -7.72 -24.96 28.13
CA ASP A 321 -6.98 -25.10 29.38
C ASP A 321 -5.51 -24.78 29.17
N ALA A 322 -5.17 -23.50 29.39
CA ALA A 322 -3.82 -22.97 29.26
C ALA A 322 -2.76 -23.74 30.07
N SER A 323 -3.14 -24.40 31.18
CA SER A 323 -2.22 -25.17 32.02
C SER A 323 -1.78 -26.49 31.38
N THR A 324 -2.47 -26.94 30.33
CA THR A 324 -2.20 -28.19 29.63
C THR A 324 -1.51 -28.01 28.29
N LEU A 325 -1.16 -26.76 27.93
CA LEU A 325 -0.55 -26.45 26.65
C LEU A 325 0.83 -27.10 26.51
N THR A 326 1.05 -27.68 25.34
CA THR A 326 2.31 -28.30 24.92
C THR A 326 2.84 -27.55 23.71
N TRP A 327 4.17 -27.52 23.57
CA TRP A 327 4.88 -26.75 22.55
C TRP A 327 5.70 -27.67 21.65
N HIS A 328 5.57 -27.51 20.34
CA HIS A 328 6.42 -28.16 19.37
C HIS A 328 7.64 -27.27 19.06
N ALA A 329 8.83 -27.87 18.97
CA ALA A 329 10.03 -27.14 18.59
C ALA A 329 9.91 -26.61 17.14
N HIS A 330 9.87 -25.28 16.97
CA HIS A 330 9.75 -24.63 15.67
C HIS A 330 10.34 -23.22 15.72
N PRO A 331 10.93 -22.68 14.63
CA PRO A 331 11.48 -21.31 14.62
C PRO A 331 10.50 -20.22 15.08
N ILE A 332 9.20 -20.37 14.80
CA ILE A 332 8.13 -19.47 15.27
C ILE A 332 8.04 -19.41 16.80
N LEU A 333 8.40 -20.51 17.48
CA LEU A 333 8.36 -20.65 18.94
C LEU A 333 9.76 -20.57 19.57
N ASN A 334 10.78 -20.18 18.81
CA ASN A 334 12.17 -20.11 19.26
C ASN A 334 12.77 -18.71 19.02
N GLY A 335 11.97 -17.67 19.24
CA GLY A 335 12.45 -16.28 19.21
C GLY A 335 13.41 -16.03 20.38
N GLU A 336 14.43 -15.21 20.16
CA GLU A 336 15.51 -14.94 21.15
C GLU A 336 14.97 -14.45 22.51
N ASP A 337 13.90 -13.66 22.50
CA ASP A 337 13.25 -13.12 23.70
C ASP A 337 11.90 -13.79 24.05
N LEU A 338 11.56 -14.91 23.40
CA LEU A 338 10.27 -15.56 23.58
C LEU A 338 10.31 -16.53 24.76
N ASP A 339 9.70 -16.14 25.87
CA ASP A 339 9.43 -17.03 27.01
C ASP A 339 8.04 -17.66 26.86
N LEU A 340 8.00 -18.95 26.50
CA LEU A 340 6.75 -19.70 26.30
C LEU A 340 5.91 -19.84 27.57
N GLU A 341 6.51 -19.73 28.77
CA GLU A 341 5.76 -19.75 30.03
C GLU A 341 4.92 -18.48 30.21
N GLN A 342 5.30 -17.40 29.52
CA GLN A 342 4.54 -16.17 29.49
C GLN A 342 3.46 -16.21 28.40
N VAL A 343 3.62 -17.04 27.35
CA VAL A 343 2.69 -17.12 26.20
C VAL A 343 1.21 -17.51 26.46
N PRO A 344 0.75 -18.14 27.56
CA PRO A 344 -0.67 -18.44 27.76
C PRO A 344 -1.58 -17.21 28.03
N TRP A 345 -1.34 -16.12 27.31
CA TRP A 345 -2.31 -15.06 27.04
C TRP A 345 -3.53 -15.69 26.32
N HIS A 346 -4.72 -15.18 26.61
CA HIS A 346 -6.01 -15.77 26.22
C HIS A 346 -6.07 -16.47 24.84
N ALA A 347 -6.67 -17.65 24.80
CA ALA A 347 -7.02 -18.33 23.56
C ALA A 347 -8.54 -18.28 23.35
N HIS A 348 -8.95 -17.95 22.13
CA HIS A 348 -10.34 -17.71 21.77
C HIS A 348 -10.93 -18.92 21.04
N GLY A 349 -11.05 -20.03 21.76
CA GLY A 349 -11.46 -21.30 21.18
C GLY A 349 -10.29 -22.18 20.78
N ALA A 350 -10.62 -23.34 20.22
CA ALA A 350 -9.64 -24.31 19.77
C ALA A 350 -9.82 -24.62 18.29
N LEU A 351 -8.71 -24.90 17.64
CA LEU A 351 -8.65 -25.36 16.26
C LEU A 351 -8.58 -26.88 16.23
N THR A 352 -9.19 -27.47 15.21
CA THR A 352 -8.92 -28.86 14.82
C THR A 352 -7.99 -28.81 13.59
N PRO A 353 -6.67 -29.03 13.77
CA PRO A 353 -5.75 -29.00 12.65
C PRO A 353 -6.05 -30.12 11.65
N PRO A 354 -5.83 -29.89 10.34
CA PRO A 354 -5.79 -30.96 9.36
C PRO A 354 -4.78 -32.05 9.77
N PRO A 355 -4.99 -33.33 9.42
CA PRO A 355 -4.08 -34.42 9.80
C PRO A 355 -2.62 -34.24 9.37
N SER A 356 -2.39 -33.43 8.34
CA SER A 356 -1.08 -33.12 7.78
C SER A 356 -0.40 -31.88 8.39
N ALA A 357 -1.11 -31.13 9.23
CA ALA A 357 -0.61 -29.93 9.87
C ALA A 357 0.27 -30.25 11.08
N THR A 358 1.22 -29.36 11.37
CA THR A 358 2.03 -29.42 12.58
C THR A 358 1.39 -28.55 13.64
N THR A 359 0.86 -29.17 14.69
CA THR A 359 0.41 -28.44 15.89
C THR A 359 1.63 -27.84 16.59
N LEU A 360 1.72 -26.52 16.60
CA LEU A 360 2.81 -25.79 17.25
C LEU A 360 2.52 -25.63 18.75
N VAL A 361 1.26 -25.34 19.06
CA VAL A 361 0.77 -25.16 20.43
C VAL A 361 -0.56 -25.90 20.54
N GLY A 362 -0.60 -26.93 21.38
CA GLY A 362 -1.75 -27.82 21.49
C GLY A 362 -2.09 -28.20 22.92
N GLU A 363 -3.35 -28.53 23.16
CA GLU A 363 -3.82 -29.04 24.44
C GLU A 363 -3.52 -30.53 24.56
N ALA A 364 -3.17 -30.99 25.76
CA ALA A 364 -2.91 -32.41 26.03
C ALA A 364 -4.09 -33.33 25.68
N GLY A 365 -5.33 -32.81 25.74
CA GLY A 365 -6.57 -33.53 25.43
C GLY A 365 -6.99 -33.54 23.95
N GLY A 366 -6.20 -32.92 23.06
CA GLY A 366 -6.54 -32.74 21.64
C GLY A 366 -7.12 -31.35 21.34
N GLY A 367 -6.73 -30.79 20.20
CA GLY A 367 -7.01 -29.40 19.81
C GLY A 367 -5.73 -28.55 19.79
N ALA A 368 -5.74 -27.49 18.97
CA ALA A 368 -4.63 -26.58 18.80
C ALA A 368 -5.05 -25.13 19.06
N VAL A 369 -4.12 -24.34 19.61
CA VAL A 369 -4.24 -22.87 19.65
C VAL A 369 -3.30 -22.19 18.65
N LEU A 370 -2.35 -22.94 18.08
CA LEU A 370 -1.53 -22.51 16.96
C LEU A 370 -1.06 -23.75 16.19
N TYR A 371 -1.27 -23.79 14.88
CA TYR A 371 -0.73 -24.82 14.00
C TYR A 371 -0.19 -24.22 12.70
N LEU A 372 0.75 -24.93 12.08
CA LEU A 372 1.28 -24.63 10.76
C LEU A 372 0.90 -25.77 9.79
N ASP A 373 0.20 -25.44 8.72
CA ASP A 373 -0.14 -26.36 7.65
C ASP A 373 0.57 -25.96 6.34
N GLU A 374 1.44 -26.84 5.87
CA GLU A 374 2.21 -26.66 4.63
C GLU A 374 1.81 -27.68 3.54
N ARG A 375 0.73 -28.45 3.78
CA ARG A 375 0.37 -29.60 2.94
C ARG A 375 -1.02 -29.50 2.35
N THR A 376 -2.03 -29.07 3.12
CA THR A 376 -3.41 -29.02 2.60
C THR A 376 -3.55 -28.07 1.43
N HIS A 377 -2.80 -26.96 1.46
CA HIS A 377 -2.85 -25.88 0.49
C HIS A 377 -1.59 -25.77 -0.37
N ALA A 378 -0.77 -26.82 -0.40
CA ALA A 378 0.53 -26.79 -1.09
C ALA A 378 0.37 -26.34 -2.56
N PRO A 379 1.26 -25.45 -3.06
CA PRO A 379 2.49 -24.97 -2.44
C PRO A 379 2.32 -23.88 -1.38
N GLY A 380 1.10 -23.39 -1.14
CA GLY A 380 0.80 -22.42 -0.09
C GLY A 380 0.81 -23.03 1.31
N ARG A 381 0.86 -22.15 2.31
CA ARG A 381 0.92 -22.54 3.72
C ARG A 381 0.10 -21.61 4.61
N ILE A 382 -0.40 -22.14 5.71
CA ILE A 382 -1.24 -21.44 6.67
C ILE A 382 -0.65 -21.58 8.07
N LEU A 383 -0.40 -20.46 8.74
CA LEU A 383 -0.21 -20.39 10.18
C LEU A 383 -1.53 -19.90 10.80
N ALA A 384 -2.26 -20.78 11.47
CA ALA A 384 -3.54 -20.43 12.09
C ALA A 384 -3.44 -20.58 13.61
N GLY A 385 -3.93 -19.57 14.33
CA GLY A 385 -4.00 -19.59 15.78
C GLY A 385 -5.23 -18.91 16.33
N THR A 386 -5.59 -19.26 17.56
CA THR A 386 -6.66 -18.62 18.36
C THR A 386 -6.10 -17.74 19.47
N LEU A 387 -4.77 -17.59 19.52
CA LEU A 387 -4.08 -16.57 20.31
C LEU A 387 -4.36 -15.18 19.72
N ASP A 388 -4.22 -14.13 20.53
CA ASP A 388 -4.48 -12.74 20.13
C ASP A 388 -3.25 -11.80 20.27
N PRO A 389 -2.07 -12.19 19.75
CA PRO A 389 -0.85 -11.43 19.99
C PRO A 389 -0.88 -10.04 19.36
N ASP A 390 -1.48 -9.90 18.19
CA ASP A 390 -1.64 -8.64 17.46
C ASP A 390 -2.65 -7.70 18.15
N CYS A 391 -3.71 -8.24 18.73
CA CYS A 391 -4.66 -7.50 19.57
C CYS A 391 -3.96 -6.83 20.75
N HIS A 392 -3.25 -7.62 21.57
CA HIS A 392 -2.53 -7.12 22.72
C HIS A 392 -1.45 -6.09 22.34
N ALA A 393 -0.67 -6.37 21.29
CA ALA A 393 0.33 -5.43 20.79
C ALA A 393 -0.31 -4.13 20.25
N GLY A 394 -1.47 -4.24 19.60
CA GLY A 394 -2.25 -3.12 19.10
C GLY A 394 -2.81 -2.22 20.20
N TYR A 395 -3.07 -2.77 21.39
CA TYR A 395 -3.39 -2.00 22.60
C TYR A 395 -2.16 -1.51 23.39
N GLY A 396 -0.95 -1.86 22.94
CA GLY A 396 0.31 -1.40 23.54
C GLY A 396 0.91 -2.35 24.59
N SER A 397 0.47 -3.61 24.64
CA SER A 397 1.11 -4.63 25.47
C SER A 397 2.46 -5.04 24.89
N GLU A 398 3.48 -5.16 25.74
CA GLU A 398 4.80 -5.65 25.36
C GLU A 398 4.89 -7.18 25.37
N LEU A 399 3.99 -7.83 26.11
CA LEU A 399 4.03 -9.26 26.44
C LEU A 399 3.95 -10.18 25.22
N THR A 400 3.21 -9.77 24.18
CA THR A 400 2.98 -10.56 22.97
C THR A 400 3.96 -10.24 21.84
N ARG A 401 4.74 -9.16 21.96
CA ARG A 401 5.68 -8.70 20.93
C ARG A 401 6.77 -9.71 20.61
N PRO A 402 7.35 -10.48 21.56
CA PRO A 402 8.34 -11.50 21.22
C PRO A 402 7.83 -12.55 20.24
N LEU A 403 6.59 -13.03 20.41
CA LEU A 403 5.96 -13.98 19.48
C LEU A 403 5.74 -13.35 18.10
N LEU A 404 5.25 -12.10 18.06
CA LEU A 404 5.09 -11.37 16.80
C LEU A 404 6.43 -11.20 16.08
N ARG A 405 7.50 -10.83 16.79
CA ARG A 405 8.86 -10.73 16.22
C ARG A 405 9.33 -12.06 15.66
N ALA A 406 9.10 -13.18 16.36
CA ALA A 406 9.47 -14.51 15.87
C ALA A 406 8.70 -14.89 14.59
N ILE A 407 7.39 -14.62 14.53
CA ILE A 407 6.58 -14.85 13.32
C ILE A 407 7.05 -13.98 12.17
N LEU A 408 7.26 -12.67 12.40
CA LEU A 408 7.74 -11.74 11.37
C LEU A 408 9.13 -12.14 10.88
N GLY A 409 10.02 -12.58 11.77
CA GLY A 409 11.33 -13.12 11.41
C GLY A 409 11.21 -14.36 10.51
N TRP A 410 10.30 -15.28 10.83
CA TRP A 410 10.02 -16.45 10.00
C TRP A 410 9.43 -16.09 8.62
N LEU A 411 8.58 -15.05 8.54
CA LEU A 411 7.97 -14.59 7.29
C LEU A 411 8.93 -13.82 6.38
N LEU A 412 9.74 -12.94 6.96
CA LEU A 412 10.56 -11.97 6.23
C LEU A 412 11.98 -12.47 5.96
N THR A 413 12.41 -13.54 6.63
CA THR A 413 13.68 -14.21 6.31
C THR A 413 13.49 -15.09 5.09
N PRO A 414 14.25 -14.90 3.99
CA PRO A 414 14.15 -15.77 2.83
C PRO A 414 14.45 -17.22 3.21
N SER A 415 13.49 -18.12 2.99
CA SER A 415 13.75 -19.55 3.11
C SER A 415 14.73 -19.95 2.00
N ILE A 416 15.87 -20.55 2.37
CA ILE A 416 16.86 -21.09 1.43
C ILE A 416 16.23 -22.13 0.47
N ALA A 417 15.02 -22.62 0.77
CA ALA A 417 14.32 -23.65 0.01
C ALA A 417 13.39 -23.16 -1.12
N ASN A 418 13.14 -21.86 -1.29
CA ASN A 418 12.34 -21.35 -2.42
C ASN A 418 12.74 -19.91 -2.79
N PRO A 419 13.62 -19.70 -3.79
CA PRO A 419 13.82 -18.36 -4.32
C PRO A 419 12.50 -17.87 -4.97
N PRO A 420 12.16 -16.58 -4.87
CA PRO A 420 11.07 -16.01 -5.66
C PRO A 420 11.34 -16.31 -7.13
N GLN A 421 10.38 -16.93 -7.81
CA GLN A 421 10.43 -17.08 -9.25
C GLN A 421 10.31 -15.68 -9.84
N HIS A 422 11.45 -15.05 -10.11
CA HIS A 422 11.50 -13.85 -10.92
C HIS A 422 10.85 -14.19 -12.27
N LEU A 423 9.75 -13.50 -12.56
CA LEU A 423 9.12 -13.48 -13.88
C LEU A 423 10.17 -13.05 -14.91
N HIS A 424 10.50 -13.96 -15.82
CA HIS A 424 11.25 -13.69 -17.05
C HIS A 424 10.33 -13.14 -18.13
#